data_AF-A0A1V5FKR3-F1
#
_entry.id   AF-A0A1V5FKR3-F1
#
_cell.length_a   1.000
_cell.length_b   1.000
_cell.length_c   1.000
_cell.angle_alpha   90.00
_cell.angle_beta   90.00
_cell.angle_gamma   90.00
#
_symmetry.space_group_name_H-M   'P 1'
#
loop_
_entity.id
_entity.type
_entity.pdbx_description
1 polymer ?
#
loop_
_entity_poly.entity_id
_entity_poly.type
_entity_poly.pdbx_seq_one_letter_code
_entity_poly.pdbx_strand_id
1 'polypeptide(L)'
;MALDFYKMLLTADFGATIMSITLADLNAEDLKRLEDAKSPDGRPMKMTLKPIKKLILKTTTKSANGSSSGSSESFIAEHEGKLVIPVPSTGR
;
A
#
# COMPACT_ATOMS: atom_id res chain seq x y z
N MET A 1 -4.03 -1.05 -16.58
CA MET A 1 -4.87 0.03 -16.01
C MET A 1 -4.85 0.03 -14.48
N ALA A 2 -5.45 -0.94 -13.78
CA ALA A 2 -5.38 -0.97 -12.30
C ALA A 2 -3.93 -1.13 -11.80
N LEU A 3 -3.20 -2.13 -12.31
CA LEU A 3 -1.80 -2.38 -11.92
C LEU A 3 -0.88 -1.17 -12.12
N ASP A 4 -0.99 -0.48 -13.26
CA ASP A 4 -0.16 0.70 -13.57
C ASP A 4 -0.47 1.87 -12.64
N PHE A 5 -1.75 2.06 -12.29
CA PHE A 5 -2.17 3.06 -11.31
C PHE A 5 -1.59 2.79 -9.92
N TYR A 6 -1.67 1.55 -9.42
CA TYR A 6 -1.08 1.19 -8.12
C TYR A 6 0.44 1.28 -8.13
N LYS A 7 1.10 0.94 -9.24
CA LYS A 7 2.54 1.19 -9.40
C LYS A 7 2.86 2.67 -9.31
N MET A 8 2.12 3.54 -10.01
CA MET A 8 2.31 4.99 -9.94
C MET A 8 2.13 5.54 -8.51
N LEU A 9 1.10 5.07 -7.80
CA LEU A 9 0.86 5.42 -6.39
C LEU A 9 2.02 5.03 -5.48
N LEU A 10 2.54 3.82 -5.63
CA LEU A 10 3.71 3.36 -4.88
C LEU A 10 4.97 4.16 -5.23
N THR A 11 5.06 4.64 -6.47
CA THR A 11 6.23 5.37 -6.95
C THR A 11 6.23 6.86 -6.62
N ALA A 12 5.10 7.42 -6.19
CA ALA A 12 4.99 8.85 -5.88
C ALA A 12 5.94 9.29 -4.76
N ASP A 13 6.36 8.35 -3.91
CA ASP A 13 7.35 8.57 -2.84
C ASP A 13 8.82 8.32 -3.28
N PHE A 14 9.08 7.85 -4.50
CA PHE A 14 10.45 7.62 -4.98
C PHE A 14 11.17 8.97 -5.19
N GLY A 15 12.21 9.19 -4.40
CA GLY A 15 13.00 10.44 -4.38
C GLY A 15 13.00 11.12 -3.02
N ALA A 16 12.09 10.75 -2.12
CA ALA A 16 12.12 11.17 -0.73
C ALA A 16 13.08 10.30 0.10
N THR A 17 13.70 10.88 1.13
CA THR A 17 14.54 10.15 2.07
C THR A 17 13.67 9.25 2.92
N ILE A 18 13.92 7.94 2.88
CA ILE A 18 13.23 6.97 3.74
C ILE A 18 13.71 7.17 5.18
N MET A 19 12.79 7.52 6.09
CA MET A 19 13.07 7.64 7.51
C MET A 19 12.93 6.30 8.23
N SER A 20 11.89 5.53 7.90
CA SER A 20 11.67 4.21 8.50
C SER A 20 10.87 3.30 7.58
N ILE A 21 11.19 2.02 7.65
CA ILE A 21 10.47 0.92 6.98
C ILE A 21 10.02 -0.04 8.07
N THR A 22 8.71 -0.23 8.23
CA THR A 22 8.16 -1.12 9.25
C THR A 22 7.17 -2.09 8.65
N LEU A 23 7.31 -3.38 8.97
CA LEU A 23 6.26 -4.37 8.75
C LEU A 23 5.48 -4.55 10.05
N ALA A 24 4.23 -4.11 10.05
CA ALA A 24 3.29 -4.29 11.15
C ALA A 24 2.32 -5.44 10.85
N ASP A 25 1.82 -6.07 11.91
CA ASP A 25 0.72 -7.03 11.80
C ASP A 25 -0.60 -6.31 11.49
N LEU A 26 -1.51 -7.01 10.82
CA LEU A 26 -2.82 -6.47 10.47
C LEU A 26 -3.69 -6.34 11.71
N ASN A 27 -4.33 -5.19 11.88
CA ASN A 27 -5.31 -4.97 12.94
C ASN A 27 -6.76 -5.18 12.43
N ALA A 28 -7.75 -5.10 13.33
CA ALA A 28 -9.14 -5.29 12.96
C ALA A 28 -9.67 -4.24 11.97
N GLU A 29 -9.15 -3.00 12.03
CA GLU A 29 -9.53 -1.93 11.09
C GLU A 29 -8.99 -2.19 9.68
N ASP A 30 -7.76 -2.73 9.58
CA ASP A 30 -7.14 -3.12 8.33
C ASP A 30 -7.93 -4.24 7.64
N LEU A 31 -8.38 -5.25 8.41
CA LEU A 31 -9.24 -6.32 7.90
C LEU A 31 -10.58 -5.78 7.40
N LYS A 32 -11.21 -4.88 8.16
CA LYS A 32 -12.46 -4.24 7.75
C LYS A 32 -12.28 -3.41 6.47
N ARG A 33 -11.18 -2.66 6.34
CA ARG A 33 -10.83 -1.91 5.13
C ARG A 33 -10.67 -2.82 3.91
N LEU A 34 -10.12 -4.01 4.09
CA LEU A 34 -10.00 -5.01 3.03
C LEU A 34 -11.35 -5.61 2.63
N GLU A 35 -12.26 -5.80 3.58
CA GLU A 35 -13.62 -6.31 3.32
C GLU A 35 -14.52 -5.25 2.64
N ASP A 36 -14.43 -4.00 3.10
CA ASP A 36 -15.23 -2.88 2.60
C ASP A 36 -14.65 -2.25 1.31
N ALA A 37 -13.53 -2.77 0.79
CA ALA A 37 -12.84 -2.23 -0.37
C ALA A 37 -13.74 -2.26 -1.62
N LYS A 38 -13.96 -1.09 -2.22
CA LYS A 38 -14.73 -0.92 -3.45
C LYS A 38 -13.90 -0.19 -4.50
N SER A 39 -14.10 -0.57 -5.76
CA SER A 39 -13.57 0.19 -6.89
C SER A 39 -14.23 1.57 -6.97
N PRO A 40 -13.65 2.53 -7.71
CA PRO A 40 -14.32 3.81 -8.03
C PRO A 40 -15.74 3.63 -8.60
N ASP A 41 -15.98 2.54 -9.34
CA ASP A 41 -17.29 2.17 -9.89
C ASP A 41 -18.24 1.50 -8.86
N GLY A 42 -17.89 1.49 -7.58
CA GLY A 42 -18.69 0.92 -6.49
C GLY A 42 -18.68 -0.61 -6.36
N ARG A 43 -18.01 -1.33 -7.27
CA ARG A 43 -17.93 -2.80 -7.25
C ARG A 43 -16.99 -3.28 -6.14
N PRO A 44 -17.27 -4.43 -5.50
CA PRO A 44 -16.38 -5.00 -4.52
C PRO A 44 -15.03 -5.35 -5.16
N MET A 45 -13.96 -4.92 -4.50
CA MET A 45 -12.60 -5.14 -4.94
C MET A 45 -11.91 -6.02 -3.91
N LYS A 46 -11.25 -7.09 -4.37
CA LYS A 46 -10.53 -7.99 -3.47
C LYS A 46 -9.06 -8.02 -3.85
N MET A 47 -8.20 -8.09 -2.83
CA MET A 47 -6.78 -8.32 -3.03
C MET A 47 -6.58 -9.66 -3.75
N THR A 48 -5.70 -9.67 -4.74
CA THR A 48 -5.37 -10.87 -5.52
C THR A 48 -4.74 -11.97 -4.68
N LEU A 49 -4.07 -11.59 -3.58
CA LEU A 49 -3.55 -12.49 -2.56
C LEU A 49 -4.00 -11.99 -1.18
N LYS A 50 -4.15 -12.91 -0.23
CA LYS A 50 -4.52 -12.57 1.15
C LYS A 50 -3.37 -11.78 1.81
N PRO A 51 -3.59 -10.53 2.26
CA PRO A 51 -2.59 -9.81 3.01
C PRO A 51 -2.28 -10.52 4.33
N ILE A 52 -1.00 -10.54 4.70
CA ILE A 52 -0.49 -11.08 5.95
C ILE A 52 0.02 -9.99 6.88
N LYS A 53 0.48 -8.87 6.31
CA LYS A 53 1.13 -7.75 7.02
C LYS A 53 0.82 -6.43 6.35
N LYS A 54 1.16 -5.34 7.03
CA LYS A 54 1.12 -3.97 6.50
C LYS A 54 2.53 -3.38 6.51
N LEU A 55 2.96 -2.89 5.36
CA LEU A 55 4.17 -2.09 5.22
C LEU A 55 3.82 -0.63 5.50
N ILE A 56 4.53 -0.02 6.44
CA ILE A 56 4.46 1.39 6.77
C ILE A 56 5.80 2.01 6.38
N LEU A 57 5.75 2.94 5.43
CA LEU A 57 6.90 3.70 4.98
C LEU A 57 6.76 5.14 5.48
N LYS A 58 7.74 5.63 6.24
CA LYS A 58 7.83 7.05 6.56
C LYS A 58 8.92 7.68 5.72
N THR A 59 8.60 8.76 5.05
CA THR A 59 9.51 9.49 4.18
C THR A 59 9.64 10.93 4.65
N THR A 60 10.77 11.55 4.32
CA THR A 60 10.95 12.99 4.44
C THR A 60 11.54 13.55 3.17
N THR A 61 11.00 14.67 2.73
CA THR A 61 11.50 15.43 1.61
C THR A 61 12.01 16.75 2.14
N LYS A 62 13.31 16.99 1.98
CA LYS A 62 13.95 18.26 2.34
C LYS A 62 14.21 19.05 1.07
N SER A 63 13.54 20.19 0.93
CA SER A 63 13.76 21.13 -0.17
C SER A 63 14.37 22.44 0.36
N ALA A 64 14.84 23.29 -0.55
CA ALA A 64 15.39 24.61 -0.21
C ALA A 64 14.38 25.52 0.53
N ASN A 65 13.07 25.27 0.37
CA ASN A 65 11.99 26.08 0.97
C ASN A 65 11.36 25.45 2.22
N GLY A 66 11.85 24.28 2.68
CA GLY A 66 11.32 23.61 3.88
C GLY A 66 11.36 22.08 3.80
N SER A 67 11.05 21.44 4.93
CA SER A 67 10.94 19.98 5.05
C SER A 67 9.49 19.54 5.17
N SER A 68 9.13 18.46 4.47
CA SER A 68 7.85 17.77 4.61
C SER A 68 8.09 16.31 4.99
N SER A 69 7.18 15.74 5.76
CA SER A 69 7.16 14.31 6.08
C SER A 69 5.93 13.65 5.46
N GLY A 70 6.11 12.45 4.92
CA GLY A 70 5.07 11.61 4.36
C GLY A 70 5.00 10.28 5.11
N SER A 71 3.81 9.67 5.15
CA SER A 71 3.63 8.30 5.61
C SER A 71 2.72 7.57 4.65
N SER A 72 3.21 6.47 4.11
CA SER A 72 2.50 5.65 3.13
C SER A 72 2.32 4.24 3.70
N GLU A 73 1.12 3.69 3.51
CA GLU A 73 0.77 2.36 3.98
C GLU A 73 0.43 1.46 2.79
N SER A 74 0.90 0.21 2.83
CA SER A 74 0.62 -0.78 1.79
C SER A 74 0.43 -2.16 2.39
N PHE A 75 -0.56 -2.89 1.91
CA PHE A 75 -0.77 -4.28 2.31
C PHE A 75 0.29 -5.18 1.69
N ILE A 76 0.76 -6.16 2.44
CA ILE A 76 1.77 -7.15 2.02
C ILE A 76 1.17 -8.54 2.12
N ALA A 77 1.32 -9.32 1.06
CA ALA A 77 1.04 -10.74 1.01
C ALA A 77 2.34 -11.54 0.85
N GLU A 78 2.26 -12.84 1.07
CA GLU A 78 3.34 -13.77 0.73
C GLU A 78 2.95 -14.60 -0.49
N HIS A 79 3.89 -14.74 -1.43
CA HIS A 79 3.75 -15.59 -2.59
C HIS A 79 5.09 -16.25 -2.90
N GLU A 80 5.12 -17.58 -2.94
CA GLU A 80 6.34 -18.35 -3.23
C GLU A 80 7.54 -17.99 -2.34
N GLY A 81 7.29 -17.77 -1.04
CA GLY A 81 8.31 -17.39 -0.07
C GLY A 81 8.84 -15.95 -0.22
N LYS A 82 8.18 -15.12 -1.04
CA LYS A 82 8.51 -13.70 -1.23
C LYS A 82 7.39 -12.81 -0.72
N LEU A 83 7.78 -11.69 -0.13
CA LEU A 83 6.85 -10.62 0.23
C LEU A 83 6.50 -9.81 -1.01
N VAL A 84 5.21 -9.66 -1.28
CA VAL A 84 4.68 -8.95 -2.44
C VAL A 84 3.60 -7.97 -2.02
N ILE A 85 3.45 -6.86 -2.75
CA ILE A 85 2.32 -5.96 -2.59
C ILE A 85 1.20 -6.46 -3.51
N PRO A 86 0.14 -7.12 -2.99
CA PRO A 86 -0.95 -7.57 -3.82
C PRO A 86 -1.68 -6.35 -4.39
N VAL A 87 -1.94 -6.40 -5.67
CA VAL A 87 -2.75 -5.40 -6.34
C VAL A 87 -4.18 -5.90 -6.35
N PRO A 88 -5.15 -5.07 -5.92
CA PRO A 88 -6.53 -5.49 -5.93
C PRO A 88 -7.05 -5.69 -7.35
N SER A 89 -8.01 -6.59 -7.50
CA SER A 89 -8.70 -6.86 -8.75
C SER A 89 -10.21 -6.81 -8.54
N THR A 90 -10.96 -6.55 -9.60
CA THR A 90 -12.42 -6.69 -9.57
C THR A 90 -12.75 -8.11 -9.13
N GLY A 91 -13.50 -8.26 -8.03
CA GLY A 91 -14.02 -9.57 -7.66
C GLY A 91 -14.77 -10.16 -8.85
N ARG A 92 -14.44 -11.39 -9.23
CA ARG A 92 -15.31 -12.15 -10.15
C ARG A 92 -16.70 -12.28 -9.56
#